data_AF-A0A7C6WN43-F1
#
_entry.id   AF-A0A7C6WN43-F1
#
_cell.length_a   1.000
_cell.length_b   1.000
_cell.length_c   1.000
_cell.angle_alpha   90.00
_cell.angle_beta   90.00
_cell.angle_gamma   90.00
#
_symmetry.space_group_name_H-M   'P 1'
#
loop_
_entity.id
_entity.type
_entity.pdbx_description
1 polymer ?
#
loop_
_entity_poly.entity_id
_entity_poly.type
_entity_poly.pdbx_seq_one_letter_code
_entity_poly.pdbx_strand_id
1 'polypeptide(L)'
;MEDRKWYKKSVEKYENSIIKNPTTIKLLAEQIKLASDAYISKQINEKTFRDTIYHFAKYHGSKLFYINGSINPTVINRIGKKRLELIKVMLDGFQTSLF
;
A
#
# COMPACT_ATOMS: atom_id res chain seq x y z
N MET A 1 -25.11 -8.88 13.49
CA MET A 1 -24.09 -8.56 14.51
C MET A 1 -22.78 -9.32 14.23
N GLU A 2 -22.87 -10.56 13.72
CA GLU A 2 -21.76 -11.37 13.16
C GLU A 2 -20.81 -10.63 12.20
N ASP A 3 -21.35 -9.92 11.20
CA ASP A 3 -20.52 -9.33 10.12
C ASP A 3 -19.53 -8.28 10.62
N ARG A 4 -19.92 -7.52 11.66
CA ARG A 4 -19.03 -6.53 12.31
C ARG A 4 -17.89 -7.21 13.07
N LYS A 5 -18.12 -8.40 13.63
CA LYS A 5 -17.11 -9.16 14.35
C LYS A 5 -16.10 -9.81 13.39
N TRP A 6 -16.59 -10.36 12.27
CA TRP A 6 -15.74 -10.91 11.21
C TRP A 6 -14.85 -9.83 10.58
N TYR A 7 -15.43 -8.66 10.24
CA TYR A 7 -14.68 -7.55 9.68
C TYR A 7 -13.56 -7.07 10.61
N LYS A 8 -13.88 -6.86 11.90
CA LYS A 8 -12.90 -6.40 12.89
C LYS A 8 -11.71 -7.36 13.02
N LYS A 9 -11.99 -8.67 13.02
CA LYS A 9 -10.95 -9.72 13.07
C LYS A 9 -10.06 -9.71 11.81
N SER A 10 -10.64 -9.50 10.64
CA SER A 10 -9.90 -9.42 9.37
C SER A 10 -8.98 -8.19 9.32
N VAL A 11 -9.46 -7.03 9.77
CA VAL A 11 -8.67 -5.80 9.86
C VAL A 11 -7.51 -5.96 10.85
N GLU A 12 -7.76 -6.51 12.03
CA GLU A 12 -6.72 -6.76 13.05
C GLU A 12 -5.63 -7.71 12.55
N LYS A 13 -6.02 -8.78 11.84
CA LYS A 13 -5.07 -9.69 11.19
C LYS A 13 -4.21 -8.97 10.15
N TYR A 14 -4.82 -8.10 9.35
CA TYR A 14 -4.10 -7.28 8.37
C TYR A 14 -3.10 -6.33 9.04
N GLU A 15 -3.53 -5.60 10.08
CA GLU A 15 -2.67 -4.65 10.79
C GLU A 15 -1.44 -5.34 11.41
N ASN A 16 -1.61 -6.54 11.95
CA ASN A 16 -0.50 -7.35 12.47
C ASN A 16 0.44 -7.88 11.38
N SER A 17 -0.01 -7.92 10.12
CA SER A 17 0.78 -8.44 8.99
C SER A 17 1.58 -7.34 8.27
N ILE A 18 1.24 -6.07 8.47
CA ILE A 18 1.88 -4.94 7.79
C ILE A 18 3.08 -4.41 8.57
N ILE A 19 4.22 -4.26 7.87
CA ILE A 19 5.42 -3.60 8.39
C ILE A 19 5.46 -2.16 7.88
N LYS A 20 5.27 -1.19 8.79
CA LYS A 20 5.25 0.26 8.45
C LYS A 20 6.64 0.86 8.14
N ASN A 21 7.72 0.18 8.52
CA ASN A 21 9.09 0.63 8.27
C ASN A 21 9.88 -0.40 7.42
N PRO A 22 9.55 -0.56 6.13
CA PRO A 22 10.29 -1.45 5.25
C PRO A 22 11.73 -0.94 5.04
N THR A 23 12.70 -1.80 5.34
CA THR A 23 14.13 -1.49 5.20
C THR A 23 14.61 -1.54 3.76
N THR A 24 13.93 -2.29 2.88
CA THR A 24 14.32 -2.47 1.47
C THR A 24 13.15 -2.19 0.51
N ILE A 25 13.47 -1.85 -0.75
CA ILE A 25 12.48 -1.67 -1.83
C ILE A 25 11.68 -2.97 -2.04
N LYS A 26 12.35 -4.12 -1.95
CA LYS A 26 11.70 -5.44 -2.09
C LYS A 26 10.66 -5.65 -0.98
N LEU A 27 11.01 -5.35 0.27
CA LEU A 27 10.09 -5.48 1.39
C LEU A 27 8.92 -4.50 1.26
N LEU A 28 9.17 -3.25 0.87
CA LEU A 28 8.12 -2.27 0.59
C LEU A 28 7.13 -2.79 -0.46
N ALA A 29 7.62 -3.37 -1.56
CA ALA A 29 6.77 -3.92 -2.60
C ALA A 29 5.89 -5.07 -2.10
N GLU A 30 6.41 -5.95 -1.23
CA GLU A 30 5.59 -7.00 -0.59
C GLU A 30 4.50 -6.42 0.32
N GLN A 31 4.81 -5.36 1.09
CA GLN A 31 3.80 -4.71 1.94
C GLN A 31 2.68 -4.06 1.12
N ILE A 32 3.05 -3.40 0.01
CA ILE A 32 2.09 -2.80 -0.92
C ILE A 32 1.23 -3.88 -1.59
N LYS A 33 1.84 -5.01 -1.97
CA LYS A 33 1.12 -6.17 -2.53
C LYS A 33 0.11 -6.73 -1.52
N LEU A 34 0.54 -6.92 -0.27
CA LEU A 34 -0.33 -7.41 0.82
C LEU A 34 -1.49 -6.46 1.08
N ALA A 35 -1.22 -5.15 1.14
CA ALA A 35 -2.26 -4.13 1.28
C ALA A 35 -3.26 -4.13 0.13
N SER A 36 -2.76 -4.26 -1.11
CA SER A 36 -3.62 -4.35 -2.30
C SER A 36 -4.49 -5.61 -2.26
N ASP A 37 -3.92 -6.76 -1.88
CA ASP A 37 -4.65 -8.02 -1.79
C ASP A 37 -5.70 -8.01 -0.68
N ALA A 38 -5.39 -7.40 0.47
CA ALA A 38 -6.34 -7.18 1.55
C ALA A 38 -7.51 -6.29 1.11
N TYR A 39 -7.24 -5.24 0.32
CA TYR A 39 -8.29 -4.38 -0.23
C TYR A 39 -9.15 -5.12 -1.28
N ILE A 40 -8.52 -5.82 -2.23
CA ILE A 40 -9.22 -6.59 -3.27
C ILE A 40 -10.11 -7.67 -2.65
N SER A 41 -9.64 -8.32 -1.58
CA SER A 41 -10.40 -9.32 -0.82
C SER A 41 -11.38 -8.74 0.20
N LYS A 42 -11.56 -7.40 0.22
CA LYS A 42 -12.47 -6.67 1.12
C LYS A 42 -12.20 -6.90 2.62
N GLN A 43 -10.96 -7.25 2.98
CA GLN A 43 -10.54 -7.37 4.38
C GLN A 43 -10.33 -6.00 5.03
N ILE A 44 -9.97 -4.99 4.23
CA ILE A 44 -9.82 -3.60 4.65
C ILE A 44 -10.69 -2.69 3.79
N ASN A 45 -11.04 -1.52 4.32
CA ASN A 45 -11.77 -0.51 3.56
C ASN A 45 -10.80 0.38 2.74
N GLU A 46 -11.37 1.18 1.85
CA GLU A 46 -10.63 2.09 0.97
C GLU A 46 -9.79 3.10 1.76
N LYS A 47 -10.33 3.66 2.86
CA LYS A 47 -9.63 4.62 3.70
C LYS A 47 -8.36 4.01 4.31
N THR A 48 -8.44 2.85 4.94
CA THR A 48 -7.30 2.15 5.54
C THR A 48 -6.24 1.81 4.49
N PHE A 49 -6.69 1.39 3.31
CA PHE A 49 -5.78 1.10 2.21
C PHE A 49 -5.07 2.37 1.71
N ARG A 50 -5.82 3.44 1.46
CA ARG A 50 -5.29 4.75 1.04
C ARG A 50 -4.31 5.32 2.06
N ASP A 51 -4.66 5.30 3.34
CA ASP A 51 -3.80 5.74 4.44
C ASP A 51 -2.47 4.95 4.47
N THR A 52 -2.52 3.65 4.19
CA THR A 52 -1.32 2.80 4.11
C THR A 52 -0.44 3.17 2.93
N ILE A 53 -1.02 3.38 1.75
CA ILE A 53 -0.27 3.82 0.56
C ILE A 53 0.32 5.21 0.78
N TYR A 54 -0.42 6.13 1.40
CA TYR A 54 0.06 7.48 1.74
C TYR A 54 1.19 7.46 2.77
N HIS A 55 1.11 6.58 3.78
CA HIS A 55 2.20 6.37 4.72
C HIS A 55 3.48 5.94 4.00
N PHE A 56 3.38 4.98 3.08
CA PHE A 56 4.53 4.54 2.30
C PHE A 56 5.05 5.62 1.35
N ALA A 57 4.18 6.38 0.69
CA ALA A 57 4.58 7.46 -0.18
C ALA A 57 5.26 8.61 0.58
N LYS A 58 4.76 8.96 1.77
CA LYS A 58 5.30 10.04 2.61
C LYS A 58 6.63 9.67 3.25
N TYR A 59 6.73 8.50 3.87
CA TYR A 59 7.91 8.14 4.68
C TYR A 59 8.93 7.26 3.93
N HIS A 60 8.50 6.59 2.86
CA HIS A 60 9.35 5.71 2.05
C HIS A 60 9.33 6.10 0.57
N GLY A 61 9.04 7.38 0.27
CA GLY A 61 8.96 7.90 -1.10
C GLY A 61 10.21 7.62 -1.93
N SER A 62 11.40 7.69 -1.35
CA SER A 62 12.67 7.35 -2.03
C SER A 62 12.79 5.89 -2.46
N LYS A 63 12.00 4.99 -1.85
CA LYS A 63 11.91 3.57 -2.23
C LYS A 63 10.74 3.32 -3.17
N LEU A 64 9.64 4.06 -3.01
CA LEU A 64 8.41 3.91 -3.78
C LEU A 64 8.50 4.54 -5.17
N PHE A 65 9.08 5.73 -5.25
CA PHE A 65 9.20 6.53 -6.46
C PHE A 65 10.62 6.49 -7.01
N TYR A 66 10.72 6.68 -8.32
CA TYR A 66 11.95 6.98 -9.03
C TYR A 66 12.14 8.51 -9.13
N ILE A 67 13.31 8.96 -9.58
CA ILE A 67 13.68 10.39 -9.63
C ILE A 67 12.67 11.23 -10.46
N ASN A 68 12.07 10.63 -11.49
CA ASN A 68 11.07 11.25 -12.35
C ASN A 68 9.64 11.22 -11.79
N GLY A 69 9.46 10.83 -10.52
CA GLY A 69 8.14 10.69 -9.88
C GLY A 69 7.36 9.43 -10.26
N SER A 70 7.83 8.62 -11.21
CA SER A 70 7.19 7.33 -11.53
C SER A 70 7.42 6.29 -10.42
N ILE A 71 6.59 5.25 -10.35
CA ILE A 71 6.79 4.16 -9.38
C ILE A 71 8.07 3.39 -9.73
N ASN A 72 8.84 3.03 -8.71
CA ASN A 72 10.08 2.27 -8.86
C ASN A 72 9.84 0.95 -9.64
N PRO A 73 10.61 0.64 -10.70
CA PRO A 73 10.45 -0.58 -11.49
C PRO A 73 10.48 -1.88 -10.69
N THR A 74 11.28 -1.93 -9.61
CA THR A 74 11.34 -3.10 -8.72
C THR A 74 10.01 -3.31 -8.01
N VAL A 75 9.34 -2.23 -7.61
CA VAL A 75 8.00 -2.28 -7.01
C VAL A 75 7.02 -2.78 -8.06
N ILE A 76 7.01 -2.18 -9.25
CA ILE A 76 6.12 -2.56 -10.37
C ILE A 76 6.21 -4.06 -10.67
N ASN A 77 7.43 -4.58 -10.82
CA ASN A 77 7.68 -5.99 -11.15
C ASN A 77 7.15 -6.96 -10.09
N ARG A 78 7.13 -6.55 -8.81
CA ARG A 78 6.67 -7.40 -7.71
C ARG A 78 5.17 -7.35 -7.48
N ILE A 79 4.55 -6.17 -7.62
CA ILE A 79 3.12 -6.00 -7.37
C ILE A 79 2.27 -6.43 -8.59
N GLY A 80 2.83 -6.30 -9.80
CA GLY A 80 2.14 -6.57 -11.06
C GLY A 80 1.17 -5.46 -11.50
N LYS A 81 0.78 -5.51 -12.78
CA LYS A 81 0.01 -4.45 -13.47
C LYS A 81 -1.31 -4.09 -12.77
N LYS A 82 -2.08 -5.09 -12.34
CA LYS A 82 -3.40 -4.86 -11.69
C LYS A 82 -3.28 -4.04 -10.40
N ARG A 83 -2.29 -4.36 -9.56
CA ARG A 83 -2.05 -3.64 -8.29
C ARG A 83 -1.43 -2.26 -8.53
N LEU A 84 -0.61 -2.13 -9.57
CA LEU A 84 -0.06 -0.84 -9.98
C LEU A 84 -1.16 0.18 -10.29
N GLU A 85 -2.15 -0.19 -11.11
CA GLU A 85 -3.26 0.71 -11.43
C GLU A 85 -4.05 1.13 -10.19
N LEU A 86 -4.29 0.17 -9.28
CA LEU A 86 -4.95 0.44 -8.02
C LEU A 86 -4.15 1.46 -7.16
N ILE A 87 -2.83 1.31 -7.07
CA ILE A 87 -1.97 2.23 -6.31
C ILE A 87 -1.96 3.61 -6.94
N LYS A 88 -1.90 3.72 -8.27
CA LYS A 88 -1.99 5.01 -8.97
C LYS A 88 -3.28 5.75 -8.61
N VAL A 89 -4.41 5.05 -8.58
CA VAL A 89 -5.70 5.61 -8.14
C VAL A 89 -5.64 6.05 -6.67
N MET A 90 -5.04 5.26 -5.78
CA MET A 90 -4.91 5.65 -4.38
C MET A 90 -3.97 6.84 -4.17
N LEU A 91 -2.95 6.97 -5.02
CA LEU A 91 -2.01 8.09 -5.05
C LEU A 91 -2.54 9.31 -5.79
N ASP A 92 -3.74 9.24 -6.39
CA ASP A 92 -4.32 10.40 -7.04
C ASP A 92 -4.50 11.56 -6.03
N GLY A 93 -4.09 12.75 -6.44
CA GLY A 93 -4.00 13.94 -5.57
C GLY A 93 -2.92 13.88 -4.47
N PHE A 94 -2.06 12.86 -4.43
CA PHE A 94 -0.91 12.85 -3.52
C PHE A 94 0.19 13.75 -4.08
N GLN A 95 0.42 14.89 -3.42
CA GLN A 95 1.56 15.75 -3.73
C GLN A 95 2.76 15.33 -2.88
N THR A 96 3.84 14.86 -3.52
CA THR A 96 5.11 14.70 -2.83
C THR A 96 5.61 16.09 -2.43
N SER A 97 5.83 16.29 -1.14
CA SER A 97 6.66 17.39 -0.63
C SER A 97 8.07 17.17 -1.15
N LEU A 98 8.38 17.76 -2.32
CA LEU A 98 9.74 18.01 -2.74
C LEU A 98 10.32 18.97 -1.69
N PHE A 99 11.32 18.48 -0.96
CA PHE A 99 12.14 19.31 -0.08
C PHE A 99 12.80 20.43 -0.88
#